data_AF-A0A9Q0Y934-F1
#
_entry.id   AF-A0A9Q0Y934-F1
#
_cell.length_a   1.000
_cell.length_b   1.000
_cell.length_c   1.000
_cell.angle_alpha   90.00
_cell.angle_beta   90.00
_cell.angle_gamma   90.00
#
_symmetry.space_group_name_H-M   'P 1'
#
loop_
_entity.id
_entity.type
_entity.pdbx_description
1 polymer ?
#
loop_
_entity_poly.entity_id
_entity_poly.type
_entity_poly.pdbx_seq_one_letter_code
_entity_poly.pdbx_strand_id
1 'polypeptide(L)'
;MWFQQILQPSSNIGPTLLCYLGRADIGSNIPKVTEQPKNTRQYLRNEFLTYLAEKNCVFPANCGAGAKLFVTRVTEMLYYLDGQYCKLECEISKTKMVYEIFKKRFSGFNVPEKSKHRKRTLSNLSETKLEQCAVSVREAIQSQVYLNSKCWAEVKLMTLDVVDVVEQYCVTLKASRMKNKVSRETHKSEVARTKTTILPVNKCKQHPALIEVEKKVEQSELYAPISIRQYLPVCGRRRVYELIEELKRSGLKIGEKCYHYVHHVGGNHASLHFVWKGRDGEDESTTINQCMQVIKMIEIEAPIYERRITKQQFHRAFGFVADPVALRAIFSELTGDNSAPVDLSSREMDERFSYAMLCEDTEIMANLRHQSPDKKKETFSVFFEATEKYLAEDIGVACQERRHGEQLYLAKPVSLKDLH
;
A
#
# COMPACT_ATOMS: atom_id res chain seq x y z
N MET A 1 -28.63 -14.98 16.82
CA MET A 1 -29.53 -15.24 15.67
C MET A 1 -28.87 -14.67 14.43
N TRP A 2 -28.84 -15.42 13.32
CA TRP A 2 -28.04 -15.23 12.08
C TRP A 2 -26.79 -16.12 11.97
N PHE A 3 -27.01 -17.44 11.93
CA PHE A 3 -26.11 -18.40 11.28
C PHE A 3 -26.92 -19.65 10.92
N GLN A 4 -27.64 -19.63 9.79
CA GLN A 4 -28.22 -20.84 9.18
C GLN A 4 -28.79 -20.49 7.80
N GLN A 5 -27.95 -20.35 6.77
CA GLN A 5 -28.44 -20.41 5.37
C GLN A 5 -27.36 -20.52 4.29
N ILE A 6 -26.37 -21.41 4.41
CA ILE A 6 -25.67 -21.92 3.22
C ILE A 6 -25.26 -23.37 3.48
N LEU A 7 -26.22 -24.30 3.46
CA LEU A 7 -26.01 -25.73 3.24
C LEU A 7 -27.41 -26.32 2.96
N GLN A 8 -27.81 -26.31 1.69
CA GLN A 8 -28.81 -27.25 1.20
C GLN A 8 -28.14 -28.15 0.17
N PRO A 9 -28.12 -29.48 0.36
CA PRO A 9 -27.78 -30.41 -0.70
C PRO A 9 -28.93 -30.44 -1.70
N SER A 10 -28.59 -30.43 -2.99
CA SER A 10 -29.54 -30.70 -4.07
C SER A 10 -30.12 -32.12 -3.90
N SER A 11 -31.34 -32.20 -3.41
CA SER A 11 -32.17 -33.40 -3.42
C SER A 11 -32.68 -33.64 -4.83
N ASN A 12 -32.03 -34.55 -5.55
CA ASN A 12 -32.66 -35.39 -6.59
C ASN A 12 -31.70 -36.49 -7.00
N ILE A 13 -31.68 -37.58 -6.23
CA ILE A 13 -31.14 -38.87 -6.67
C ILE A 13 -32.27 -39.88 -6.47
N GLY A 14 -32.82 -40.38 -7.57
CA GLY A 14 -33.79 -41.47 -7.59
C GLY A 14 -33.18 -42.79 -7.08
N PRO A 15 -34.01 -43.78 -6.75
CA PRO A 15 -33.59 -44.95 -6.00
C PRO A 15 -32.92 -45.97 -6.93
N THR A 16 -31.60 -45.93 -7.02
CA THR A 16 -30.82 -47.06 -7.56
C THR A 16 -29.58 -47.29 -6.70
N LEU A 17 -29.80 -47.60 -5.43
CA LEU A 17 -28.77 -48.01 -4.47
C LEU A 17 -29.29 -49.21 -3.69
N LEU A 18 -29.23 -50.39 -4.32
CA LEU A 18 -29.38 -51.68 -3.65
C LEU A 18 -28.87 -52.77 -4.58
N CYS A 19 -27.57 -53.05 -4.50
CA CYS A 19 -27.01 -54.39 -4.59
C CYS A 19 -25.50 -54.32 -4.36
N TYR A 20 -25.02 -55.20 -3.48
CA TYR A 20 -23.64 -55.61 -3.15
C TYR A 20 -23.26 -55.41 -1.67
N LEU A 21 -24.06 -56.02 -0.80
CA LEU A 21 -23.55 -56.66 0.41
C LEU A 21 -23.54 -58.17 0.15
N GLY A 22 -22.38 -58.81 0.35
CA GLY A 22 -22.31 -60.26 0.41
C GLY A 22 -21.16 -60.89 -0.38
N ARG A 23 -19.94 -60.72 0.11
CA ARG A 23 -18.94 -61.81 0.24
C ARG A 23 -17.77 -61.27 1.06
N ALA A 24 -17.53 -61.90 2.21
CA ALA A 24 -16.30 -61.75 2.96
C ALA A 24 -15.15 -62.21 2.07
N ASP A 25 -14.07 -61.43 1.95
CA ASP A 25 -12.70 -61.97 1.84
C ASP A 25 -11.62 -60.88 1.65
N ILE A 26 -10.53 -61.07 2.39
CA ILE A 26 -9.14 -60.68 2.12
C ILE A 26 -8.89 -59.19 1.81
N GLY A 27 -8.55 -58.42 2.85
CA GLY A 27 -7.62 -57.27 2.80
C GLY A 27 -7.64 -56.38 1.56
N SER A 28 -8.82 -55.97 1.07
CA SER A 28 -8.91 -55.22 -0.19
C SER A 28 -8.27 -53.83 0.00
N ASN A 29 -7.04 -53.64 -0.49
CA ASN A 29 -6.35 -52.34 -0.50
C ASN A 29 -7.00 -51.29 -1.44
N ILE A 30 -8.22 -51.56 -1.93
CA ILE A 30 -8.96 -50.69 -2.85
C ILE A 30 -9.41 -49.42 -2.11
N PRO A 31 -9.25 -48.22 -2.72
CA PRO A 31 -9.71 -46.97 -2.12
C PRO A 31 -11.22 -46.98 -1.86
N LYS A 32 -11.62 -46.77 -0.60
CA LYS A 32 -13.02 -46.60 -0.19
C LYS A 32 -13.28 -45.21 0.36
N VAL A 33 -14.52 -44.74 0.19
CA VAL A 33 -15.03 -43.50 0.78
C VAL A 33 -14.95 -43.63 2.30
N THR A 34 -14.49 -42.57 2.96
CA THR A 34 -14.38 -42.54 4.42
C THR A 34 -15.69 -42.00 4.97
N GLU A 35 -16.42 -42.80 5.77
CA GLU A 35 -17.74 -42.43 6.30
C GLU A 35 -17.69 -41.21 7.23
N GLN A 36 -16.61 -41.05 7.99
CA GLN A 36 -16.41 -39.92 8.90
C GLN A 36 -15.07 -39.21 8.61
N PRO A 37 -15.05 -38.30 7.62
CA PRO A 37 -13.86 -37.52 7.30
C PRO A 37 -13.51 -36.53 8.43
N LYS A 38 -12.29 -36.64 8.96
CA LYS A 38 -11.77 -35.84 10.10
C LYS A 38 -11.14 -34.51 9.68
N ASN A 39 -10.80 -34.35 8.41
CA ASN A 39 -10.15 -33.15 7.89
C ASN A 39 -10.58 -32.85 6.44
N THR A 40 -10.40 -31.60 6.01
CA THR A 40 -10.80 -31.14 4.67
C THR A 40 -10.13 -31.91 3.53
N ARG A 41 -8.92 -32.43 3.76
CA ARG A 41 -8.23 -33.31 2.79
C ARG A 41 -8.96 -34.65 2.59
N GLN A 42 -9.54 -35.22 3.65
CA GLN A 42 -10.36 -36.43 3.53
C GLN A 42 -11.69 -36.16 2.84
N TYR A 43 -12.29 -34.98 3.04
CA TYR A 43 -13.45 -34.55 2.26
C TYR A 43 -13.12 -34.45 0.77
N LEU A 44 -11.99 -33.82 0.40
CA LEU A 44 -11.55 -33.76 -0.99
C LEU A 44 -11.28 -35.15 -1.60
N ARG A 45 -10.66 -36.05 -0.82
CA ARG A 45 -10.45 -37.45 -1.23
C ARG A 45 -11.77 -38.16 -1.52
N ASN A 46 -12.78 -37.97 -0.67
CA ASN A 46 -14.10 -38.57 -0.86
C ASN A 46 -14.81 -38.00 -2.09
N GLU A 47 -14.70 -36.70 -2.33
CA GLU A 47 -15.21 -36.06 -3.56
C GLU A 47 -14.55 -36.61 -4.81
N PHE A 48 -13.24 -36.80 -4.79
CA PHE A 48 -12.53 -37.43 -5.91
C PHE A 48 -13.00 -38.86 -6.16
N LEU A 49 -13.20 -39.66 -5.10
CA LEU A 49 -13.74 -41.03 -5.24
C LEU A 49 -15.19 -41.04 -5.77
N THR A 50 -16.01 -40.07 -5.35
CA THR A 50 -17.38 -39.90 -5.84
C THR A 50 -17.39 -39.56 -7.33
N TYR A 51 -16.50 -38.67 -7.76
CA TYR A 51 -16.29 -38.36 -9.18
C TYR A 51 -15.89 -39.59 -10.00
N LEU A 52 -15.01 -40.46 -9.48
CA LEU A 52 -14.66 -41.72 -10.15
C LEU A 52 -15.87 -42.65 -10.30
N ALA A 53 -16.69 -42.76 -9.25
CA ALA A 53 -17.90 -43.59 -9.28
C ALA A 53 -18.91 -43.09 -10.33
N GLU A 54 -19.13 -41.77 -10.42
CA GLU A 54 -20.00 -41.16 -11.45
C GLU A 54 -19.50 -41.40 -12.88
N LYS A 55 -18.19 -41.51 -13.06
CA LYS A 55 -17.56 -41.87 -14.35
C LYS A 55 -17.54 -43.37 -14.61
N ASN A 56 -18.24 -44.17 -13.82
CA ASN A 56 -18.26 -45.63 -13.90
C ASN A 56 -16.85 -46.26 -13.83
N CYS A 57 -15.92 -45.62 -13.12
CA CYS A 57 -14.56 -46.09 -12.95
C CYS A 57 -14.49 -47.08 -11.78
N VAL A 58 -14.33 -48.37 -12.08
CA VAL A 58 -14.19 -49.43 -11.07
C VAL A 58 -12.73 -49.84 -10.97
N PHE A 59 -12.21 -49.90 -9.74
CA PHE A 59 -10.86 -50.38 -9.48
C PHE A 59 -10.79 -51.91 -9.64
N PRO A 60 -9.77 -52.43 -10.35
CA PRO A 60 -9.55 -53.88 -10.40
C PRO A 60 -9.17 -54.44 -9.02
N ALA A 61 -9.59 -55.68 -8.75
CA ALA A 61 -9.38 -56.33 -7.46
C ALA A 61 -7.90 -56.48 -7.05
N ASN A 62 -6.99 -56.58 -8.03
CA ASN A 62 -5.56 -56.77 -7.84
C ASN A 62 -4.74 -55.46 -7.73
N CYS A 63 -5.37 -54.28 -7.85
CA CYS A 63 -4.65 -53.01 -7.94
C CYS A 63 -4.62 -52.21 -6.63
N GLY A 64 -5.04 -52.78 -5.50
CA GLY A 64 -5.33 -52.02 -4.28
C GLY A 64 -4.24 -51.01 -3.86
N ALA A 65 -2.98 -51.44 -3.70
CA ALA A 65 -1.91 -50.54 -3.27
C ALA A 65 -1.64 -49.40 -4.28
N GLY A 66 -1.62 -49.73 -5.58
CA GLY A 66 -1.43 -48.76 -6.67
C GLY A 66 -2.59 -47.79 -6.84
N ALA A 67 -3.83 -48.28 -6.69
CA ALA A 67 -5.04 -47.48 -6.69
C ALA A 67 -5.08 -46.48 -5.53
N LYS A 68 -4.67 -46.91 -4.33
CA LYS A 68 -4.55 -46.03 -3.16
C LYS A 68 -3.48 -44.98 -3.36
N LEU A 69 -2.35 -45.34 -3.96
CA LEU A 69 -1.28 -44.40 -4.29
C LEU A 69 -1.80 -43.33 -5.28
N PHE A 70 -2.41 -43.76 -6.39
CA PHE A 70 -3.00 -42.86 -7.39
C PHE A 70 -3.97 -41.85 -6.76
N VAL A 71 -4.98 -42.32 -6.02
CA VAL A 71 -5.96 -41.46 -5.35
C VAL A 71 -5.29 -40.48 -4.39
N THR A 72 -4.29 -40.94 -3.64
CA THR A 72 -3.57 -40.08 -2.67
C THR A 72 -2.77 -38.99 -3.38
N ARG A 73 -1.98 -39.35 -4.41
CA ARG A 73 -1.14 -38.39 -5.15
C ARG A 73 -1.95 -37.33 -5.87
N VAL A 74 -3.05 -37.74 -6.52
CA VAL A 74 -3.97 -36.79 -7.14
C VAL A 74 -4.55 -35.86 -6.07
N THR A 75 -5.13 -36.41 -5.00
CA THR A 75 -5.71 -35.61 -3.90
C THR A 75 -4.70 -34.62 -3.29
N GLU A 76 -3.44 -35.03 -3.08
CA GLU A 76 -2.39 -34.16 -2.55
C GLU A 76 -2.10 -32.98 -3.48
N MET A 77 -1.99 -33.24 -4.78
CA MET A 77 -1.82 -32.20 -5.79
C MET A 77 -3.01 -31.25 -5.80
N LEU A 78 -4.24 -31.78 -5.83
CA LEU A 78 -5.45 -30.96 -5.86
C LEU A 78 -5.54 -30.06 -4.62
N TYR A 79 -5.32 -30.64 -3.44
CA TYR A 79 -5.35 -29.91 -2.17
C TYR A 79 -4.31 -28.78 -2.12
N TYR A 80 -3.14 -29.00 -2.71
CA TYR A 80 -2.07 -28.00 -2.73
C TYR A 80 -2.37 -26.84 -3.68
N LEU A 81 -3.02 -27.12 -4.82
CA LEU A 81 -3.45 -26.10 -5.78
C LEU A 81 -4.61 -25.26 -5.26
N ASP A 82 -5.49 -25.86 -4.44
CA ASP A 82 -6.76 -25.27 -4.05
C ASP A 82 -6.64 -23.92 -3.33
N GLY A 83 -5.65 -23.78 -2.45
CA GLY A 83 -5.43 -22.54 -1.73
C GLY A 83 -4.89 -21.37 -2.55
N GLN A 84 -4.58 -21.55 -3.83
CA GLN A 84 -3.92 -20.54 -4.68
C GLN A 84 -4.54 -20.43 -6.08
N TYR A 85 -5.80 -20.85 -6.25
CA TYR A 85 -6.49 -20.86 -7.55
C TYR A 85 -6.48 -19.52 -8.28
N CYS A 86 -6.66 -18.38 -7.60
CA CYS A 86 -6.68 -17.07 -8.25
C CYS A 86 -5.34 -16.73 -8.94
N LYS A 87 -4.21 -17.25 -8.45
CA LYS A 87 -2.89 -17.04 -9.07
C LYS A 87 -2.68 -17.95 -10.27
N LEU A 88 -3.25 -19.14 -10.21
CA LEU A 88 -3.25 -20.11 -11.30
C LEU A 88 -4.15 -19.61 -12.44
N GLU A 89 -5.34 -19.08 -12.11
CA GLU A 89 -6.33 -18.56 -13.06
C GLU A 89 -5.74 -17.52 -14.01
N CYS A 90 -5.09 -16.48 -13.49
CA CYS A 90 -4.48 -15.41 -14.30
C CYS A 90 -3.46 -15.92 -15.34
N GLU A 91 -2.78 -17.04 -15.06
CA GLU A 91 -1.75 -17.61 -15.95
C GLU A 91 -2.30 -18.74 -16.83
N ILE A 92 -3.34 -19.46 -16.36
CA ILE A 92 -3.86 -20.71 -16.94
C ILE A 92 -5.16 -20.52 -17.74
N SER A 93 -5.85 -19.38 -17.65
CA SER A 93 -7.04 -19.07 -18.46
C SER A 93 -6.81 -19.12 -19.99
N LYS A 94 -5.57 -19.34 -20.45
CA LYS A 94 -5.23 -19.51 -21.87
C LYS A 94 -5.33 -20.97 -22.36
N THR A 95 -5.48 -21.96 -21.47
CA THR A 95 -5.35 -23.38 -21.83
C THR A 95 -6.44 -24.26 -21.19
N LYS A 96 -7.52 -24.49 -21.97
CA LYS A 96 -8.47 -25.62 -21.92
C LYS A 96 -9.57 -25.71 -20.83
N MET A 97 -10.64 -26.39 -21.27
CA MET A 97 -11.94 -26.72 -20.63
C MET A 97 -11.83 -27.52 -19.30
N VAL A 98 -10.70 -28.19 -19.05
CA VAL A 98 -10.50 -29.06 -17.87
C VAL A 98 -10.38 -28.27 -16.56
N TYR A 99 -9.90 -27.03 -16.65
CA TYR A 99 -9.79 -26.12 -15.51
C TYR A 99 -11.15 -25.85 -14.84
N GLU A 100 -12.24 -25.77 -15.62
CA GLU A 100 -13.58 -25.46 -15.10
C GLU A 100 -14.18 -26.60 -14.28
N ILE A 101 -14.03 -27.85 -14.72
CA ILE A 101 -14.47 -29.03 -13.95
C ILE A 101 -13.67 -29.12 -12.65
N PHE A 102 -12.38 -28.88 -12.76
CA PHE A 102 -11.45 -28.92 -11.64
C PHE A 102 -11.79 -27.88 -10.58
N LYS A 103 -11.96 -26.62 -11.00
CA LYS A 103 -12.31 -25.48 -10.14
C LYS A 103 -13.71 -25.63 -9.55
N LYS A 104 -14.72 -26.02 -10.33
CA LYS A 104 -16.10 -26.10 -9.85
C LYS A 104 -16.30 -27.18 -8.79
N ARG A 105 -15.56 -28.30 -8.88
CA ARG A 105 -15.80 -29.47 -8.05
C ARG A 105 -14.77 -29.70 -6.95
N PHE A 106 -13.51 -29.33 -7.16
CA PHE A 106 -12.41 -29.64 -6.24
C PHE A 106 -11.85 -28.41 -5.53
N SER A 107 -12.61 -27.30 -5.48
CA SER A 107 -12.22 -26.08 -4.77
C SER A 107 -12.91 -25.90 -3.42
N GLY A 108 -12.25 -25.14 -2.52
CA GLY A 108 -12.78 -24.76 -1.21
C GLY A 108 -12.41 -25.68 -0.05
N PHE A 109 -11.57 -26.70 -0.27
CA PHE A 109 -11.08 -27.66 0.73
C PHE A 109 -9.82 -27.16 1.44
N ASN A 110 -8.95 -26.42 0.75
CA ASN A 110 -7.79 -25.74 1.29
C ASN A 110 -8.01 -24.23 1.19
N VAL A 111 -8.45 -23.60 2.28
CA VAL A 111 -8.64 -22.15 2.36
C VAL A 111 -7.60 -21.56 3.33
N PRO A 112 -6.41 -21.16 2.85
CA PRO A 112 -5.34 -20.60 3.69
C PRO A 112 -5.78 -19.41 4.52
N GLU A 113 -6.77 -18.64 4.03
CA GLU A 113 -7.32 -17.45 4.68
C GLU A 113 -8.05 -17.75 5.99
N LYS A 114 -8.65 -18.95 6.10
CA LYS A 114 -9.35 -19.42 7.30
C LYS A 114 -8.43 -20.15 8.29
N SER A 115 -7.14 -20.29 7.96
CA SER A 115 -6.16 -20.98 8.81
C SER A 115 -5.59 -20.06 9.89
N LYS A 116 -5.47 -20.59 11.12
CA LYS A 116 -4.76 -19.94 12.26
C LYS A 116 -3.31 -19.56 11.91
N HIS A 117 -2.72 -20.20 10.90
CA HIS A 117 -1.36 -19.93 10.41
C HIS A 117 -1.32 -19.29 9.01
N ARG A 118 -2.28 -18.40 8.71
CA ARG A 118 -2.39 -17.62 7.46
C ARG A 118 -1.05 -17.21 6.83
N LYS A 119 -0.10 -16.68 7.62
CA LYS A 119 1.22 -16.22 7.14
C LYS A 119 2.16 -17.34 6.65
N ARG A 120 2.05 -18.58 7.17
CA ARG A 120 2.86 -19.74 6.75
C ARG A 120 2.24 -20.46 5.55
N THR A 121 0.91 -20.48 5.44
CA THR A 121 0.16 -21.18 4.39
C THR A 121 0.00 -20.36 3.10
N LEU A 122 0.11 -19.03 3.18
CA LEU A 122 0.29 -18.13 2.04
C LEU A 122 1.71 -18.14 1.47
N SER A 123 2.61 -18.98 1.98
CA SER A 123 3.91 -19.18 1.34
C SER A 123 3.63 -19.56 -0.12
N ASN A 124 4.19 -18.76 -1.02
CA ASN A 124 3.95 -18.86 -2.45
C ASN A 124 4.07 -20.32 -2.90
N LEU A 125 3.26 -20.72 -3.89
CA LEU A 125 3.38 -22.04 -4.52
C LEU A 125 4.86 -22.34 -4.77
N SER A 126 5.40 -23.27 -4.00
CA SER A 126 6.78 -23.71 -4.15
C SER A 126 6.89 -24.49 -5.45
N GLU A 127 7.72 -23.96 -6.36
CA GLU A 127 8.12 -24.59 -7.62
C GLU A 127 8.54 -26.05 -7.40
N THR A 128 9.47 -26.28 -6.48
CA THR A 128 9.99 -27.63 -6.17
C THR A 128 8.89 -28.58 -5.69
N LYS A 129 7.94 -28.08 -4.89
CA LYS A 129 6.82 -28.90 -4.41
C LYS A 129 5.80 -29.20 -5.51
N LEU A 130 5.54 -28.24 -6.40
CA LEU A 130 4.68 -28.44 -7.56
C LEU A 130 5.28 -29.47 -8.53
N GLU A 131 6.57 -29.36 -8.82
CA GLU A 131 7.30 -30.35 -9.63
C GLU A 131 7.24 -31.75 -9.02
N GLN A 132 7.48 -31.87 -7.71
CA GLN A 132 7.36 -33.15 -6.99
C GLN A 132 5.95 -33.74 -7.09
N CYS A 133 4.91 -32.91 -6.96
CA CYS A 133 3.52 -33.35 -7.13
C CYS A 133 3.24 -33.82 -8.56
N ALA A 134 3.66 -33.07 -9.58
CA ALA A 134 3.48 -33.42 -10.99
C ALA A 134 4.15 -34.77 -11.33
N VAL A 135 5.43 -34.93 -10.95
CA VAL A 135 6.18 -36.19 -11.14
C VAL A 135 5.49 -37.35 -10.42
N SER A 136 5.13 -37.17 -9.14
CA SER A 136 4.48 -38.23 -8.35
C SER A 136 3.14 -38.69 -8.96
N VAL A 137 2.39 -37.78 -9.58
CA VAL A 137 1.13 -38.12 -10.26
C VAL A 137 1.40 -38.84 -11.58
N ARG A 138 2.39 -38.41 -12.38
CA ARG A 138 2.77 -39.12 -13.62
C ARG A 138 3.25 -40.54 -13.36
N GLU A 139 4.09 -40.75 -12.35
CA GLU A 139 4.53 -42.08 -11.91
C GLU A 139 3.35 -42.94 -11.45
N ALA A 140 2.42 -42.35 -10.69
CA ALA A 140 1.21 -43.04 -10.27
C ALA A 140 0.28 -43.40 -11.46
N ILE A 141 0.27 -42.63 -12.54
CA ILE A 141 -0.48 -42.97 -13.75
C ILE A 141 0.22 -44.08 -14.54
N GLN A 142 1.54 -43.98 -14.73
CA GLN A 142 2.32 -44.94 -15.51
C GLN A 142 2.37 -46.32 -14.87
N SER A 143 2.39 -46.39 -13.54
CA SER A 143 2.42 -47.65 -12.80
C SER A 143 1.10 -48.44 -12.85
N GLN A 144 0.00 -47.86 -13.35
CA GLN A 144 -1.34 -48.46 -13.28
C GLN A 144 -1.90 -48.77 -14.67
N VAL A 145 -1.89 -50.05 -15.05
CA VAL A 145 -2.34 -50.52 -16.37
C VAL A 145 -3.84 -50.29 -16.60
N TYR A 146 -4.67 -50.33 -15.55
CA TYR A 146 -6.12 -50.18 -15.67
C TYR A 146 -6.56 -48.79 -16.13
N LEU A 147 -5.71 -47.77 -15.94
CA LEU A 147 -5.98 -46.41 -16.41
C LEU A 147 -6.03 -46.30 -17.94
N ASN A 148 -5.56 -47.32 -18.67
CA ASN A 148 -5.63 -47.37 -20.13
C ASN A 148 -6.97 -47.93 -20.66
N SER A 149 -7.86 -48.38 -19.77
CA SER A 149 -9.18 -48.87 -20.17
C SER A 149 -10.15 -47.73 -20.51
N LYS A 150 -11.17 -48.03 -21.33
CA LYS A 150 -12.09 -47.01 -21.88
C LYS A 150 -12.79 -46.17 -20.82
N CYS A 151 -13.24 -46.77 -19.71
CA CYS A 151 -13.91 -46.04 -18.63
C CYS A 151 -12.97 -45.08 -17.88
N TRP A 152 -11.66 -45.39 -17.83
CA TRP A 152 -10.66 -44.56 -17.16
C TRP A 152 -10.01 -43.52 -18.08
N ALA A 153 -10.24 -43.58 -19.39
CA ALA A 153 -9.61 -42.70 -20.37
C ALA A 153 -9.87 -41.21 -20.10
N GLU A 154 -11.12 -40.85 -19.78
CA GLU A 154 -11.49 -39.46 -19.47
C GLU A 154 -10.81 -38.97 -18.18
N VAL A 155 -10.81 -39.80 -17.13
CA VAL A 155 -10.17 -39.48 -15.84
C VAL A 155 -8.66 -39.32 -16.02
N LYS A 156 -8.04 -40.21 -16.79
CA LYS A 156 -6.61 -40.17 -17.11
C LYS A 156 -6.26 -38.88 -17.84
N LEU A 157 -7.01 -38.53 -18.89
CA LEU A 157 -6.80 -37.30 -19.65
C LEU A 157 -6.98 -36.05 -18.78
N MET A 158 -8.04 -36.00 -17.98
CA MET A 158 -8.29 -34.89 -17.06
C MET A 158 -7.13 -34.72 -16.05
N THR A 159 -6.66 -35.83 -15.48
CA THR A 159 -5.55 -35.79 -14.52
C THR A 159 -4.27 -35.31 -15.19
N LEU A 160 -3.99 -35.76 -16.41
CA LEU A 160 -2.82 -35.32 -17.19
C LEU A 160 -2.91 -33.84 -17.58
N ASP A 161 -4.08 -33.34 -17.98
CA ASP A 161 -4.26 -31.92 -18.29
C ASP A 161 -3.99 -31.05 -17.03
N VAL A 162 -4.40 -31.49 -15.84
CA VAL A 162 -4.05 -30.78 -14.59
C VAL A 162 -2.54 -30.80 -14.33
N VAL A 163 -1.86 -31.92 -14.61
CA VAL A 163 -0.40 -32.01 -14.49
C VAL A 163 0.30 -31.05 -15.47
N ASP A 164 -0.12 -31.01 -16.72
CA ASP A 164 0.44 -30.12 -17.75
C ASP A 164 0.29 -28.65 -17.35
N VAL A 165 -0.86 -28.29 -16.78
CA VAL A 165 -1.14 -26.96 -16.22
C VAL A 165 -0.15 -26.60 -15.08
N VAL A 166 0.12 -27.55 -14.18
CA VAL A 166 1.09 -27.36 -13.10
C VAL A 166 2.50 -27.16 -13.64
N GLU A 167 2.92 -27.96 -14.62
CA GLU A 167 4.24 -27.86 -15.24
C GLU A 167 4.43 -26.52 -15.96
N GLN A 168 3.42 -26.06 -16.71
CA GLN A 168 3.43 -24.73 -17.33
C GLN A 168 3.61 -23.62 -16.29
N TYR A 169 2.89 -23.70 -15.18
CA TYR A 169 3.02 -22.74 -14.10
C TYR A 169 4.42 -22.76 -13.47
N CYS A 170 5.04 -23.94 -13.29
CA CYS A 170 6.43 -24.06 -12.84
C CYS A 170 7.40 -23.34 -13.80
N VAL A 171 7.21 -23.43 -15.12
CA VAL A 171 8.01 -22.69 -16.10
C VAL A 171 7.84 -21.18 -15.94
N THR A 172 6.63 -20.69 -15.74
CA THR A 172 6.36 -19.27 -15.49
C THR A 172 7.02 -18.79 -14.19
N LEU A 173 6.97 -19.60 -13.13
CA LEU A 173 7.67 -19.30 -11.87
C LEU A 173 9.19 -19.21 -12.07
N LYS A 174 9.79 -20.15 -12.81
CA LYS A 174 11.22 -20.12 -13.17
C LYS A 174 11.57 -18.85 -13.95
N ALA A 175 10.79 -18.51 -14.97
CA ALA A 175 11.00 -17.32 -15.79
C ALA A 175 10.92 -16.03 -14.96
N SER A 176 9.92 -15.93 -14.07
CA SER A 176 9.77 -14.80 -13.14
C SER A 176 10.94 -14.71 -12.15
N ARG A 177 11.38 -15.85 -11.59
CA ARG A 177 12.56 -15.91 -10.71
C ARG A 177 13.83 -15.49 -11.44
N MET A 178 14.02 -15.93 -12.68
CA MET A 178 15.16 -15.55 -13.52
C MET A 178 15.13 -14.06 -13.84
N LYS A 179 13.97 -13.50 -14.21
CA LYS A 179 13.80 -12.06 -14.43
C LYS A 179 14.12 -11.24 -13.18
N ASN A 180 13.66 -11.69 -12.02
CA ASN A 180 13.98 -11.07 -10.73
C ASN A 180 15.46 -11.21 -10.36
N LYS A 181 16.10 -12.34 -10.68
CA LYS A 181 17.53 -12.56 -10.48
C LYS A 181 18.36 -11.65 -11.38
N VAL A 182 18.04 -11.60 -12.67
CA VAL A 182 18.68 -10.72 -13.65
C VAL A 182 18.49 -9.25 -13.25
N SER A 183 17.29 -8.82 -12.87
CA SER A 183 17.06 -7.46 -12.33
C SER A 183 17.88 -7.19 -11.06
N ARG A 184 18.06 -8.17 -10.19
CA ARG A 184 18.95 -8.04 -9.02
C ARG A 184 20.44 -8.05 -9.37
N GLU A 185 20.81 -8.58 -10.53
CA GLU A 185 22.21 -8.68 -10.99
C GLU A 185 22.61 -7.48 -11.85
N THR A 186 21.74 -6.95 -12.71
CA THR A 186 21.97 -5.69 -13.46
C THR A 186 21.99 -4.43 -12.59
N HIS A 187 21.58 -4.52 -11.32
CA HIS A 187 21.63 -3.42 -10.36
C HIS A 187 22.75 -3.55 -9.30
N LYS A 188 23.72 -4.47 -9.46
CA LYS A 188 24.89 -4.53 -8.58
C LYS A 188 26.05 -3.70 -9.14
N SER A 189 25.94 -2.38 -9.08
CA SER A 189 27.11 -1.58 -8.74
C SER A 189 27.32 -1.68 -7.23
N GLU A 190 28.54 -1.50 -6.72
CA GLU A 190 28.82 -1.68 -5.29
C GLU A 190 28.12 -0.60 -4.42
N VAL A 191 27.63 0.46 -5.08
CA VAL A 191 26.67 1.47 -4.60
C VAL A 191 25.36 0.86 -4.06
N ALA A 192 24.96 -0.34 -4.51
CA ALA A 192 23.78 -1.06 -4.00
C ALA A 192 23.89 -1.43 -2.50
N ARG A 193 25.09 -1.43 -1.91
CA ARG A 193 25.28 -1.56 -0.45
C ARG A 193 24.60 -0.42 0.33
N THR A 194 24.38 0.73 -0.29
CA THR A 194 23.77 1.90 0.34
C THR A 194 22.24 1.96 0.20
N LYS A 195 21.56 0.91 -0.33
CA LYS A 195 20.12 0.93 -0.65
C LYS A 195 19.71 2.07 -1.62
N THR A 196 20.66 2.68 -2.33
CA THR A 196 20.39 3.70 -3.34
C THR A 196 20.33 3.06 -4.72
N THR A 197 19.50 3.60 -5.60
CA THR A 197 19.37 3.21 -7.00
C THR A 197 19.93 4.33 -7.86
N ILE A 198 20.88 4.01 -8.76
CA ILE A 198 21.39 4.99 -9.72
C ILE A 198 20.32 5.19 -10.80
N LEU A 199 19.91 6.42 -11.03
CA LEU A 199 18.97 6.78 -12.09
C LEU A 199 19.71 6.86 -13.42
N PRO A 200 19.12 6.36 -14.52
CA PRO A 200 19.71 6.54 -15.84
C PRO A 200 19.70 8.02 -16.23
N VAL A 201 20.55 8.40 -17.18
CA VAL A 201 20.48 9.74 -17.80
C VAL A 201 19.38 9.72 -18.86
N ASN A 202 18.38 10.57 -18.70
CA ASN A 202 17.26 10.64 -19.63
C ASN A 202 17.70 11.33 -20.94
N LYS A 203 17.58 10.61 -22.05
CA LYS A 203 17.84 11.14 -23.41
C LYS A 203 16.54 11.45 -24.18
N CYS A 204 15.37 11.11 -23.61
CA CYS A 204 14.06 11.20 -24.25
C CYS A 204 13.24 12.36 -23.68
N LYS A 205 12.00 12.57 -24.16
CA LYS A 205 11.10 13.60 -23.59
C LYS A 205 10.79 13.28 -22.11
N GLN A 206 10.98 14.27 -21.23
CA GLN A 206 10.69 14.18 -19.79
C GLN A 206 9.18 14.15 -19.58
N HIS A 207 8.69 13.35 -18.64
CA HIS A 207 7.28 13.43 -18.22
C HIS A 207 7.01 14.81 -17.60
N PRO A 208 5.93 15.52 -17.96
CA PRO A 208 5.66 16.89 -17.50
C PRO A 208 5.69 17.06 -15.98
N ALA A 209 5.17 16.07 -15.25
CA ALA A 209 5.16 16.05 -13.78
C ALA A 209 6.55 15.96 -13.12
N LEU A 210 7.61 15.61 -13.85
CA LEU A 210 8.98 15.47 -13.33
C LEU A 210 9.87 16.68 -13.66
N ILE A 211 9.37 17.67 -14.41
CA ILE A 211 10.14 18.85 -14.81
C ILE A 211 10.54 19.69 -13.59
N GLU A 212 9.64 19.83 -12.61
CA GLU A 212 9.92 20.62 -11.41
C GLU A 212 10.96 19.94 -10.50
N VAL A 213 10.88 18.62 -10.35
CA VAL A 213 11.88 17.80 -9.66
C VAL A 213 13.25 17.96 -10.33
N GLU A 214 13.29 17.84 -11.65
CA GLU A 214 14.50 17.98 -12.45
C GLU A 214 15.15 19.35 -12.28
N LYS A 215 14.38 20.44 -12.45
CA LYS A 215 14.87 21.80 -12.24
C LYS A 215 15.44 21.98 -10.83
N LYS A 216 14.79 21.40 -9.82
CA LYS A 216 15.26 21.53 -8.44
C LYS A 216 16.55 20.75 -8.17
N VAL A 217 16.69 19.55 -8.75
CA VAL A 217 17.91 18.76 -8.66
C VAL A 217 19.04 19.46 -9.41
N GLU A 218 18.79 19.99 -10.59
CA GLU A 218 19.80 20.74 -11.35
C GLU A 218 20.32 21.95 -10.57
N GLN A 219 19.43 22.69 -9.90
CA GLN A 219 19.79 23.86 -9.07
C GLN A 219 20.42 23.52 -7.72
N SER A 220 20.31 22.28 -7.23
CA SER A 220 20.84 21.93 -5.92
C SER A 220 22.35 21.75 -5.94
N GLU A 221 22.96 21.76 -4.75
CA GLU A 221 24.34 21.35 -4.59
C GLU A 221 24.50 19.84 -4.79
N LEU A 222 25.75 19.40 -4.98
CA LEU A 222 26.08 17.98 -5.04
C LEU A 222 25.73 17.32 -3.70
N TYR A 223 25.13 16.13 -3.78
CA TYR A 223 24.71 15.33 -2.63
C TYR A 223 23.67 16.01 -1.70
N ALA A 224 22.97 17.03 -2.17
CA ALA A 224 21.85 17.62 -1.44
C ALA A 224 20.55 16.78 -1.64
N PRO A 225 19.93 16.24 -0.59
CA PRO A 225 18.74 15.40 -0.72
C PRO A 225 17.49 16.21 -1.06
N ILE A 226 16.78 15.79 -2.11
CA ILE A 226 15.53 16.42 -2.54
C ILE A 226 14.39 15.42 -2.41
N SER A 227 13.35 15.80 -1.65
CA SER A 227 12.13 14.99 -1.54
C SER A 227 11.28 15.12 -2.80
N ILE A 228 11.14 14.03 -3.56
CA ILE A 228 10.40 14.03 -4.85
C ILE A 228 8.95 14.46 -4.63
N ARG A 229 8.33 13.99 -3.54
CA ARG A 229 6.90 14.19 -3.27
C ARG A 229 6.50 15.65 -3.06
N GLN A 230 7.44 16.52 -2.70
CA GLN A 230 7.18 17.97 -2.54
C GLN A 230 6.97 18.68 -3.88
N TYR A 231 7.55 18.15 -4.96
CA TYR A 231 7.56 18.75 -6.29
C TYR A 231 6.73 17.95 -7.31
N LEU A 232 6.01 16.91 -6.86
CA LEU A 232 5.07 16.20 -7.71
C LEU A 232 3.68 16.87 -7.67
N PRO A 233 2.92 16.82 -8.78
CA PRO A 233 1.54 17.27 -8.78
C PRO A 233 0.69 16.47 -7.81
N VAL A 234 -0.35 17.11 -7.26
CA VAL A 234 -1.27 16.48 -6.32
C VAL A 234 -2.02 15.37 -7.02
N CYS A 235 -1.67 14.13 -6.73
CA CYS A 235 -2.29 12.97 -7.33
C CYS A 235 -2.40 11.82 -6.33
N GLY A 236 -3.28 10.86 -6.64
CA GLY A 236 -3.49 9.69 -5.81
C GLY A 236 -2.21 8.85 -5.71
N ARG A 237 -2.11 8.04 -4.64
CA ARG A 237 -0.94 7.19 -4.34
C ARG A 237 -0.49 6.33 -5.54
N ARG A 238 -1.45 5.76 -6.28
CA ARG A 238 -1.17 4.96 -7.47
C ARG A 238 -0.40 5.76 -8.53
N ARG A 239 -0.81 7.00 -8.78
CA ARG A 239 -0.19 7.86 -9.78
C ARG A 239 1.22 8.28 -9.36
N VAL A 240 1.43 8.55 -8.07
CA VAL A 240 2.76 8.81 -7.51
C VAL A 240 3.69 7.61 -7.74
N TYR A 241 3.20 6.39 -7.48
CA TYR A 241 3.97 5.17 -7.73
C TYR A 241 4.32 5.01 -9.22
N GLU A 242 3.35 5.21 -10.12
CA GLU A 242 3.57 5.18 -11.56
C GLU A 242 4.65 6.20 -11.99
N LEU A 243 4.61 7.42 -11.46
CA LEU A 243 5.61 8.47 -11.74
C LEU A 243 7.00 8.13 -11.21
N ILE A 244 7.10 7.47 -10.05
CA ILE A 244 8.38 7.03 -9.48
C ILE A 244 8.96 5.87 -10.30
N GLU A 245 8.15 4.93 -10.74
CA GLU A 245 8.60 3.84 -11.62
C GLU A 245 8.97 4.36 -13.01
N GLU A 246 8.28 5.38 -13.50
CA GLU A 246 8.67 6.11 -14.70
C GLU A 246 10.01 6.81 -14.51
N LEU A 247 10.20 7.54 -13.41
CA LEU A 247 11.48 8.18 -13.06
C LEU A 247 12.64 7.19 -13.01
N LYS A 248 12.45 6.01 -12.41
CA LYS A 248 13.49 4.95 -12.38
C LYS A 248 13.84 4.42 -13.76
N ARG A 249 12.86 4.40 -14.68
CA ARG A 249 13.03 3.90 -16.05
C ARG A 249 13.61 4.94 -16.99
N SER A 250 13.07 6.16 -16.97
CA SER A 250 13.45 7.25 -17.87
C SER A 250 14.67 8.00 -17.38
N GLY A 251 14.82 8.14 -16.05
CA GLY A 251 15.83 9.00 -15.46
C GLY A 251 15.47 10.48 -15.48
N LEU A 252 16.46 11.33 -15.20
CA LEU A 252 16.41 12.80 -15.32
C LEU A 252 17.36 13.27 -16.43
N LYS A 253 17.08 14.38 -17.12
CA LYS A 253 17.98 14.97 -18.15
C LYS A 253 19.03 15.87 -17.51
N ILE A 254 19.71 15.33 -16.51
CA ILE A 254 20.79 16.03 -15.83
C ILE A 254 22.09 15.40 -16.35
N GLY A 255 23.08 16.23 -16.67
CA GLY A 255 24.38 15.76 -17.18
C GLY A 255 25.20 14.99 -16.13
N GLU A 256 24.77 15.02 -14.87
CA GLU A 256 25.39 14.38 -13.72
C GLU A 256 24.67 13.09 -13.30
N LYS A 257 25.39 12.20 -12.59
CA LYS A 257 24.81 10.97 -12.05
C LYS A 257 23.81 11.31 -10.93
N CYS A 258 22.59 10.80 -11.05
CA CYS A 258 21.55 10.98 -10.05
C CYS A 258 21.32 9.69 -9.26
N TYR A 259 21.11 9.83 -7.95
CA TYR A 259 20.84 8.73 -7.04
C TYR A 259 19.44 8.85 -6.48
N HIS A 260 18.77 7.72 -6.31
CA HIS A 260 17.43 7.60 -5.76
C HIS A 260 17.45 6.75 -4.49
N TYR A 261 16.80 7.22 -3.44
CA TYR A 261 16.65 6.49 -2.17
C TYR A 261 15.21 6.46 -1.71
N VAL A 262 14.84 5.34 -1.08
CA VAL A 262 13.51 5.15 -0.50
C VAL A 262 13.65 4.91 1.00
N HIS A 263 13.01 5.78 1.78
CA HIS A 263 12.87 5.62 3.21
C HIS A 263 11.45 5.14 3.53
N HIS A 264 11.31 4.02 4.24
CA HIS A 264 10.01 3.46 4.58
C HIS A 264 9.62 3.82 6.01
N VAL A 265 8.64 4.70 6.18
CA VAL A 265 8.07 5.00 7.49
C VAL A 265 6.87 4.07 7.72
N GLY A 266 6.92 3.23 8.76
CA GLY A 266 5.79 2.36 9.13
C GLY A 266 5.40 1.31 8.07
N GLY A 267 6.27 1.01 7.10
CA GLY A 267 6.04 0.03 6.03
C GLY A 267 5.92 0.67 4.63
N ASN A 268 5.41 -0.10 3.65
CA ASN A 268 5.38 0.34 2.25
C ASN A 268 4.35 1.45 1.93
N HIS A 269 3.43 1.73 2.86
CA HIS A 269 2.29 2.63 2.62
C HIS A 269 2.64 4.12 2.74
N ALA A 270 3.74 4.46 3.41
CA ALA A 270 4.23 5.83 3.61
C ALA A 270 5.72 5.92 3.25
N SER A 271 6.06 5.49 2.04
CA SER A 271 7.43 5.56 1.53
C SER A 271 7.77 7.00 1.13
N LEU A 272 8.87 7.53 1.65
CA LEU A 272 9.47 8.79 1.25
C LEU A 272 10.53 8.52 0.19
N HIS A 273 10.48 9.29 -0.91
CA HIS A 273 11.38 9.12 -2.05
C HIS A 273 12.26 10.36 -2.18
N PHE A 274 13.58 10.14 -2.23
CA PHE A 274 14.58 11.19 -2.31
C PHE A 274 15.47 11.01 -3.54
N VAL A 275 15.89 12.13 -4.12
CA VAL A 275 16.85 12.18 -5.23
C VAL A 275 17.91 13.22 -4.94
N TRP A 276 19.15 12.95 -5.34
CA TRP A 276 20.24 13.92 -5.36
C TRP A 276 21.15 13.65 -6.55
N LYS A 277 21.90 14.66 -6.97
CA LYS A 277 22.97 14.52 -7.97
C LYS A 277 24.32 14.36 -7.29
N GLY A 278 25.20 13.56 -7.87
CA GLY A 278 26.59 13.43 -7.47
C GLY A 278 27.51 13.67 -8.67
N ARG A 279 28.80 13.78 -8.39
CA ARG A 279 29.78 14.13 -9.43
C ARG A 279 30.09 12.91 -10.30
N ASP A 280 30.21 13.14 -11.61
CA ASP A 280 30.64 12.10 -12.53
C ASP A 280 32.17 11.92 -12.47
N GLY A 281 32.63 10.67 -12.55
CA GLY A 281 34.05 10.31 -12.48
C GLY A 281 34.67 10.26 -11.07
N GLU A 282 33.90 10.37 -9.98
CA GLU A 282 34.41 10.13 -8.62
C GLU A 282 34.73 8.65 -8.37
N ASP A 283 35.71 8.42 -7.49
CA ASP A 283 36.03 7.09 -7.00
C ASP A 283 34.79 6.45 -6.32
N GLU A 284 34.61 5.16 -6.55
CA GLU A 284 33.42 4.43 -6.06
C GLU A 284 33.33 4.44 -4.53
N SER A 285 34.47 4.39 -3.82
CA SER A 285 34.54 4.48 -2.35
C SER A 285 34.08 5.84 -1.81
N THR A 286 34.48 6.92 -2.47
CA THR A 286 34.08 8.30 -2.12
C THR A 286 32.60 8.51 -2.34
N THR A 287 32.09 8.04 -3.49
CA THR A 287 30.66 8.07 -3.83
C THR A 287 29.80 7.35 -2.79
N ILE A 288 30.23 6.14 -2.39
CA ILE A 288 29.54 5.35 -1.37
C ILE A 288 29.51 6.07 -0.03
N ASN A 289 30.63 6.66 0.40
CA ASN A 289 30.72 7.41 1.66
C ASN A 289 29.80 8.63 1.67
N GLN A 290 29.77 9.41 0.58
CA GLN A 290 28.87 10.56 0.46
C GLN A 290 27.40 10.12 0.45
N CYS A 291 27.04 9.08 -0.31
CA CYS A 291 25.67 8.54 -0.30
C CYS A 291 25.24 8.09 1.09
N MET A 292 26.13 7.44 1.87
CA MET A 292 25.84 7.06 3.25
C MET A 292 25.63 8.26 4.19
N GLN A 293 26.37 9.35 4.00
CA GLN A 293 26.17 10.58 4.76
C GLN A 293 24.79 11.18 4.47
N VAL A 294 24.42 11.27 3.20
CA VAL A 294 23.09 11.75 2.78
C VAL A 294 21.97 10.90 3.37
N ILE A 295 22.11 9.56 3.33
CA ILE A 295 21.11 8.66 3.93
C ILE A 295 20.95 8.91 5.42
N LYS A 296 22.06 9.05 6.16
CA LYS A 296 22.01 9.35 7.60
C LYS A 296 21.31 10.67 7.87
N MET A 297 21.57 11.71 7.06
CA MET A 297 20.86 12.98 7.17
C MET A 297 19.36 12.81 6.91
N ILE A 298 18.98 12.07 5.87
CA ILE A 298 17.58 11.76 5.56
C ILE A 298 16.92 11.00 6.70
N GLU A 299 17.58 10.01 7.29
CA GLU A 299 17.02 9.20 8.38
C GLU A 299 16.76 10.04 9.64
N ILE A 300 17.63 11.02 9.93
CA ILE A 300 17.43 11.97 11.02
C ILE A 300 16.27 12.93 10.72
N GLU A 301 16.17 13.42 9.49
CA GLU A 301 15.16 14.40 9.07
C GLU A 301 13.83 13.77 8.60
N ALA A 302 13.75 12.45 8.43
CA ALA A 302 12.59 11.75 7.90
C ALA A 302 11.28 12.09 8.62
N PRO A 303 11.24 12.16 9.98
CA PRO A 303 10.05 12.58 10.70
C PRO A 303 9.60 14.00 10.32
N ILE A 304 10.54 14.90 10.05
CA ILE A 304 10.26 16.29 9.65
C ILE A 304 9.66 16.31 8.23
N TYR A 305 10.25 15.55 7.29
CA TYR A 305 9.72 15.44 5.93
C TYR A 305 8.30 14.86 5.90
N GLU A 306 8.05 13.82 6.71
CA GLU A 306 6.72 13.23 6.85
C GLU A 306 5.72 14.26 7.39
N ARG A 307 6.05 14.95 8.50
CA ARG A 307 5.20 15.99 9.07
C ARG A 307 4.89 17.09 8.06
N ARG A 308 5.89 17.57 7.31
CA ARG A 308 5.68 18.59 6.25
C ARG A 308 4.70 18.11 5.17
N ILE A 309 4.85 16.89 4.68
CA ILE A 309 3.96 16.32 3.66
C ILE A 309 2.55 16.16 4.23
N THR A 310 2.42 15.66 5.45
CA THR A 310 1.13 15.46 6.13
C THR A 310 0.44 16.80 6.41
N LYS A 311 1.18 17.81 6.86
CA LYS A 311 0.70 19.19 7.06
C LYS A 311 0.17 19.80 5.78
N GLN A 312 0.90 19.65 4.67
CA GLN A 312 0.46 20.12 3.36
C GLN A 312 -0.83 19.41 2.90
N GLN A 313 -0.93 18.09 3.14
CA GLN A 313 -2.13 17.33 2.82
C GLN A 313 -3.32 17.74 3.69
N PHE A 314 -3.11 17.97 4.98
CA PHE A 314 -4.11 18.44 5.92
C PHE A 314 -4.67 19.81 5.50
N HIS A 315 -3.80 20.79 5.26
CA HIS A 315 -4.22 22.12 4.80
C HIS A 315 -4.96 22.07 3.46
N ARG A 316 -4.59 21.16 2.55
CA ARG A 316 -5.33 20.99 1.28
C ARG A 316 -6.70 20.35 1.48
N ALA A 317 -6.80 19.37 2.38
CA ALA A 317 -8.05 18.65 2.63
C ALA A 317 -9.07 19.48 3.42
N PHE A 318 -8.61 20.33 4.34
CA PHE A 318 -9.48 21.09 5.24
C PHE A 318 -9.41 22.61 5.02
N GLY A 319 -8.61 23.07 4.06
CA GLY A 319 -8.38 24.47 3.73
C GLY A 319 -9.64 25.27 3.38
N PHE A 320 -10.71 24.60 2.98
CA PHE A 320 -12.00 25.23 2.68
C PHE A 320 -12.94 25.33 3.89
N VAL A 321 -12.63 24.63 4.99
CA VAL A 321 -13.51 24.54 6.17
C VAL A 321 -13.19 25.61 7.21
N ALA A 322 -11.92 26.02 7.32
CA ALA A 322 -11.47 26.92 8.36
C ALA A 322 -10.32 27.81 7.89
N ASP A 323 -10.12 28.93 8.59
CA ASP A 323 -9.02 29.85 8.33
C ASP A 323 -7.66 29.14 8.47
N PRO A 324 -6.65 29.52 7.67
CA PRO A 324 -5.33 28.89 7.72
C PRO A 324 -4.68 28.87 9.10
N VAL A 325 -4.95 29.88 9.93
CA VAL A 325 -4.46 30.00 11.32
C VAL A 325 -5.09 28.91 12.20
N ALA A 326 -6.41 28.73 12.12
CA ALA A 326 -7.13 27.70 12.86
C ALA A 326 -6.67 26.29 12.46
N LEU A 327 -6.49 26.05 11.16
CA LEU A 327 -5.97 24.77 10.67
C LEU A 327 -4.54 24.50 11.15
N ARG A 328 -3.68 25.52 11.22
CA ARG A 328 -2.33 25.36 11.77
C ARG A 328 -2.37 24.99 13.25
N ALA A 329 -3.21 25.66 14.03
CA ALA A 329 -3.39 25.38 15.46
C ALA A 329 -3.94 23.96 15.69
N ILE A 330 -5.00 23.57 14.98
CA ILE A 330 -5.56 22.21 15.04
C ILE A 330 -4.51 21.16 14.68
N PHE A 331 -3.75 21.39 13.61
CA PHE A 331 -2.69 20.46 13.21
C PHE A 331 -1.59 20.37 14.26
N SER A 332 -1.15 21.49 14.82
CA SER A 332 -0.11 21.55 15.86
C SER A 332 -0.55 20.81 17.12
N GLU A 333 -1.77 21.04 17.60
CA GLU A 333 -2.33 20.39 18.79
C GLU A 333 -2.46 18.87 18.62
N LEU A 334 -2.96 18.41 17.46
CA LEU A 334 -3.14 16.99 17.19
C LEU A 334 -1.83 16.22 16.97
N THR A 335 -0.77 16.90 16.54
CA THR A 335 0.48 16.25 16.11
C THR A 335 1.70 16.59 16.97
N GLY A 336 1.56 17.54 17.91
CA GLY A 336 2.69 18.12 18.65
C GLY A 336 3.70 18.81 17.73
N ASP A 337 3.23 19.40 16.61
CA ASP A 337 4.09 20.07 15.63
C ASP A 337 4.51 21.46 16.14
N ASN A 338 5.73 21.58 16.63
CA ASN A 338 6.38 22.84 17.02
C ASN A 338 7.20 23.45 15.87
N SER A 339 6.87 23.16 14.61
CA SER A 339 7.56 23.74 13.47
C SER A 339 7.52 25.27 13.53
N ALA A 340 8.67 25.91 13.27
CA ALA A 340 8.76 27.36 13.28
C ALA A 340 7.78 27.99 12.28
N PRO A 341 7.15 29.13 12.63
CA PRO A 341 6.29 29.88 11.72
C PRO A 341 7.09 30.38 10.50
N VAL A 342 6.43 30.47 9.36
CA VAL A 342 7.05 30.84 8.06
C VAL A 342 7.62 32.26 8.08
N ASP A 343 6.96 33.15 8.82
CA ASP A 343 7.27 34.57 8.95
C ASP A 343 6.79 35.13 10.30
N LEU A 344 7.30 36.30 10.68
CA LEU A 344 6.94 36.98 11.93
C LEU A 344 5.44 37.28 12.01
N SER A 345 4.81 37.61 10.88
CA SER A 345 3.37 37.85 10.83
C SER A 345 2.56 36.59 11.16
N SER A 346 2.92 35.43 10.60
CA SER A 346 2.27 34.16 10.96
C SER A 346 2.49 33.80 12.43
N ARG A 347 3.66 34.10 13.00
CA ARG A 347 3.92 33.89 14.43
C ARG A 347 2.96 34.69 15.31
N GLU A 348 2.84 35.99 15.06
CA GLU A 348 1.95 36.86 15.82
C GLU A 348 0.49 36.43 15.67
N MET A 349 0.08 36.00 14.48
CA MET A 349 -1.26 35.46 14.25
C MET A 349 -1.51 34.16 15.01
N ASP A 350 -0.53 33.25 15.04
CA ASP A 350 -0.63 31.98 15.74
C ASP A 350 -0.67 32.18 17.27
N GLU A 351 0.13 33.12 17.80
CA GLU A 351 0.12 33.51 19.22
C GLU A 351 -1.23 34.13 19.64
N ARG A 352 -1.78 35.04 18.83
CA ARG A 352 -3.11 35.63 19.06
C ARG A 352 -4.22 34.59 18.97
N PHE A 353 -4.15 33.67 18.02
CA PHE A 353 -5.11 32.56 17.90
C PHE A 353 -5.07 31.68 19.14
N SER A 354 -3.87 31.35 19.62
CA SER A 354 -3.67 30.53 20.82
C SER A 354 -4.25 31.22 22.06
N TYR A 355 -4.05 32.53 22.18
CA TYR A 355 -4.67 33.33 23.25
C TYR A 355 -6.20 33.33 23.16
N ALA A 356 -6.77 33.56 21.98
CA ALA A 356 -8.22 33.52 21.77
C ALA A 356 -8.83 32.15 22.11
N MET A 357 -8.14 31.06 21.74
CA MET A 357 -8.54 29.69 22.11
C MET A 357 -8.55 29.47 23.62
N LEU A 358 -7.56 30.00 24.35
CA LEU A 358 -7.48 29.90 25.81
C LEU A 358 -8.57 30.73 26.52
N CYS A 359 -8.94 31.86 25.94
CA CYS A 359 -9.99 32.73 26.47
C CYS A 359 -11.41 32.25 26.13
N GLU A 360 -11.56 31.17 25.34
CA GLU A 360 -12.84 30.70 24.77
C GLU A 360 -13.63 31.80 24.05
N ASP A 361 -12.95 32.85 23.57
CA ASP A 361 -13.56 34.04 23.01
C ASP A 361 -13.31 34.10 21.50
N THR A 362 -14.36 33.80 20.75
CA THR A 362 -14.35 33.80 19.29
C THR A 362 -14.28 35.20 18.68
N GLU A 363 -14.56 36.26 19.43
CA GLU A 363 -14.59 37.64 18.94
C GLU A 363 -13.20 38.31 18.95
N ILE A 364 -12.25 37.79 19.75
CA ILE A 364 -10.85 38.27 19.78
C ILE A 364 -10.17 38.15 18.40
N MET A 365 -10.55 37.13 17.62
CA MET A 365 -10.00 36.84 16.29
C MET A 365 -10.93 37.33 15.17
N ALA A 366 -11.24 38.63 15.17
CA ALA A 366 -12.00 39.23 14.07
C ALA A 366 -11.20 39.20 12.75
N ASN A 367 -11.60 38.35 11.80
CA ASN A 367 -11.00 38.31 10.47
C ASN A 367 -11.49 39.50 9.61
N LEU A 368 -10.74 40.61 9.67
CA LEU A 368 -11.05 41.86 8.97
C LEU A 368 -11.06 41.77 7.43
N ARG A 369 -10.59 40.64 6.85
CA ARG A 369 -10.62 40.41 5.40
C ARG A 369 -12.00 39.97 4.90
N HIS A 370 -12.83 39.41 5.78
CA HIS A 370 -14.20 38.98 5.48
C HIS A 370 -15.27 39.97 5.96
N GLN A 371 -14.87 41.07 6.61
CA GLN A 371 -15.79 42.16 6.92
C GLN A 371 -16.05 42.98 5.66
N SER A 372 -17.33 43.09 5.29
CA SER A 372 -17.79 44.00 4.24
C SER A 372 -17.32 45.43 4.51
N PRO A 373 -16.93 46.20 3.47
CA PRO A 373 -16.40 47.56 3.64
C PRO A 373 -17.35 48.48 4.44
N ASP A 374 -18.65 48.22 4.40
CA ASP A 374 -19.65 48.98 5.16
C ASP A 374 -19.58 48.71 6.68
N LYS A 375 -19.35 47.46 7.12
CA LYS A 375 -19.18 47.13 8.54
C LYS A 375 -17.85 47.64 9.13
N LYS A 376 -16.83 47.88 8.31
CA LYS A 376 -15.55 48.44 8.77
C LYS A 376 -15.68 49.87 9.32
N LYS A 377 -16.70 50.62 8.88
CA LYS A 377 -16.98 51.97 9.39
C LYS A 377 -17.69 51.94 10.74
N GLU A 378 -18.53 50.95 11.00
CA GLU A 378 -19.38 50.92 12.19
C GLU A 378 -18.70 50.33 13.42
N THR A 379 -17.80 49.35 13.29
CA THR A 379 -17.22 48.65 14.48
C THR A 379 -16.46 49.57 15.43
N PHE A 380 -15.86 50.64 14.92
CA PHE A 380 -15.14 51.63 15.72
C PHE A 380 -15.87 52.97 15.80
N SER A 381 -17.07 53.09 15.23
CA SER A 381 -17.84 54.35 15.25
C SER A 381 -18.08 54.84 16.67
N VAL A 382 -18.47 53.94 17.58
CA VAL A 382 -18.67 54.23 19.02
C VAL A 382 -17.35 54.66 19.68
N PHE A 383 -16.22 54.02 19.33
CA PHE A 383 -14.91 54.42 19.85
C PHE A 383 -14.49 55.80 19.34
N PHE A 384 -14.67 56.08 18.05
CA PHE A 384 -14.31 57.36 17.46
C PHE A 384 -15.25 58.49 17.93
N GLU A 385 -16.56 58.24 18.07
CA GLU A 385 -17.50 59.19 18.69
C GLU A 385 -17.14 59.44 20.15
N ALA A 386 -16.82 58.41 20.93
CA ALA A 386 -16.41 58.57 22.32
C ALA A 386 -15.06 59.30 22.43
N THR A 387 -14.13 59.06 21.50
CA THR A 387 -12.83 59.76 21.44
C THR A 387 -13.01 61.21 21.02
N GLU A 388 -13.84 61.48 20.01
CA GLU A 388 -14.18 62.83 19.56
C GLU A 388 -14.91 63.60 20.67
N LYS A 389 -15.83 62.95 21.37
CA LYS A 389 -16.50 63.49 22.56
C LYS A 389 -15.51 63.75 23.69
N TYR A 390 -14.57 62.86 23.98
CA TYR A 390 -13.52 63.06 24.99
C TYR A 390 -12.55 64.21 24.62
N LEU A 391 -12.15 64.28 23.35
CA LEU A 391 -11.33 65.39 22.82
C LEU A 391 -12.09 66.72 22.89
N ALA A 392 -13.41 66.70 22.68
CA ALA A 392 -14.28 67.88 22.73
C ALA A 392 -14.69 68.29 24.15
N GLU A 393 -14.85 67.34 25.08
CA GLU A 393 -15.40 67.58 26.41
C GLU A 393 -14.36 67.96 27.46
N ASP A 394 -13.06 67.60 27.37
CA ASP A 394 -12.13 67.96 28.45
C ASP A 394 -10.61 67.94 28.16
N ILE A 395 -10.19 68.22 26.91
CA ILE A 395 -8.77 68.45 26.57
C ILE A 395 -8.41 69.94 26.42
N GLY A 396 -9.43 70.81 26.47
CA GLY A 396 -9.26 72.25 26.49
C GLY A 396 -8.97 72.77 27.88
N VAL A 397 -7.68 72.76 28.25
CA VAL A 397 -7.08 73.53 29.35
C VAL A 397 -7.16 72.89 30.75
N ALA A 398 -6.08 72.24 31.16
CA ALA A 398 -5.75 72.16 32.58
C ALA A 398 -5.13 73.50 33.01
N CYS A 399 -5.88 74.32 33.76
CA CYS A 399 -5.38 75.56 34.32
C CYS A 399 -4.68 75.26 35.65
N GLN A 400 -3.35 75.42 35.70
CA GLN A 400 -2.61 75.30 36.95
C GLN A 400 -2.40 76.71 37.51
N GLU A 401 -3.21 77.09 38.49
CA GLU A 401 -3.15 78.42 39.10
C GLU A 401 -1.88 78.55 39.96
N ARG A 402 -0.93 79.37 39.50
CA ARG A 402 0.28 79.72 40.27
C ARG A 402 0.19 81.17 40.72
N ARG A 403 0.85 81.49 41.83
CA ARG A 403 0.85 82.81 42.49
C ARG A 403 1.20 84.02 41.60
N HIS A 404 1.63 83.81 40.35
CA HIS A 404 2.02 84.86 39.40
C HIS A 404 1.39 84.74 37.99
N GLY A 405 0.25 84.04 37.85
CA GLY A 405 -0.54 83.98 36.61
C GLY A 405 -0.90 82.57 36.18
N GLU A 406 -1.94 82.48 35.35
CA GLU A 406 -2.46 81.23 34.78
C GLU A 406 -1.56 80.72 33.64
N GLN A 407 -1.10 79.47 33.72
CA GLN A 407 -0.50 78.76 32.60
C GLN A 407 -1.48 77.71 32.07
N LEU A 408 -1.88 77.89 30.81
CA LEU A 408 -2.78 76.98 30.09
C LEU A 408 -1.96 75.84 29.48
N TYR A 409 -2.24 74.60 29.87
CA TYR A 409 -1.68 73.41 29.22
C TYR A 409 -2.73 72.79 28.30
N LEU A 410 -2.44 72.73 27.00
CA LEU A 410 -3.21 71.97 26.01
C LEU A 410 -2.75 70.52 26.07
N ALA A 411 -3.67 69.58 26.31
CA ALA A 411 -3.33 68.17 26.18
C ALA A 411 -3.12 67.85 24.70
N LYS A 412 -1.92 67.41 24.34
CA LYS A 412 -1.59 66.97 22.98
C LYS A 412 -1.94 65.48 22.87
N PRO A 413 -2.84 65.07 21.98
CA PRO A 413 -2.98 63.65 21.67
C PRO A 413 -1.69 63.15 21.01
N VAL A 414 -1.09 62.12 21.58
CA VAL A 414 0.18 61.51 21.12
C VAL A 414 -0.14 60.12 20.57
N SER A 415 0.29 59.82 19.35
CA SER A 415 0.15 58.45 18.83
C SER A 415 1.19 57.53 19.49
N LEU A 416 0.93 56.22 19.54
CA LEU A 416 1.92 55.24 20.06
C LEU A 416 3.28 55.29 19.32
N LYS A 417 3.31 55.81 18.08
CA LYS A 417 4.56 56.02 17.34
C LYS A 417 5.31 57.28 17.76
N ASP A 418 4.62 58.25 18.32
CA ASP A 418 5.18 59.52 18.81
C ASP A 418 5.63 59.43 20.28
N LEU A 419 5.48 58.25 20.90
CA LEU A 419 5.84 57.97 22.29
C LEU A 419 7.26 57.40 22.47
N HIS A 420 8.07 57.42 21.40
CA HIS A 420 9.44 56.92 21.38
C HIS A 420 10.48 58.03 21.19
#